data_AF-A0A815X387-F1
#
_entry.id   AF-A0A815X387-F1
#
_cell.length_a   1.000
_cell.length_b   1.000
_cell.length_c   1.000
_cell.angle_alpha   90.00
_cell.angle_beta   90.00
_cell.angle_gamma   90.00
#
_symmetry.space_group_name_H-M   'P 1'
#
loop_
_entity.id
_entity.type
_entity.pdbx_description
1 polymer ?
#
loop_
_entity_poly.entity_id
_entity_poly.type
_entity_poly.pdbx_seq_one_letter_code
_entity_poly.pdbx_strand_id
1 'polypeptide(L)'
;MVDPGEHISRTVKREFREEAMQDGIDEHYINKLFSNGYKLFEWYADDPRNTDNAWIETVAINFHDETGQLTKHIYLDAGDDAANVAWRPIDQNIDLYASHKEIVKRVIDRFDAYW
;
A
#
# COMPACT_ATOMS: atom_id res chain seq x y z
N MET A 1 -9.86 1.13 5.26
CA MET A 1 -10.71 2.17 4.60
C MET A 1 -10.36 3.55 5.13
N VAL A 2 -10.72 4.65 4.44
CA VAL A 2 -10.58 6.01 5.02
C VAL A 2 -11.69 6.23 6.05
N ASP A 3 -11.31 6.47 7.30
CA ASP A 3 -12.28 6.69 8.37
C ASP A 3 -12.97 8.06 8.27
N PRO A 4 -14.19 8.23 8.83
CA PRO A 4 -14.88 9.51 8.83
C PRO A 4 -14.03 10.64 9.43
N GLY A 5 -13.74 11.67 8.64
CA GLY A 5 -12.89 12.81 9.04
C GLY A 5 -11.39 12.52 9.05
N GLU A 6 -10.96 11.34 8.59
CA GLU A 6 -9.56 10.98 8.46
C GLU A 6 -8.95 11.54 7.16
N HIS A 7 -7.72 12.04 7.25
CA HIS A 7 -6.94 12.38 6.06
C HIS A 7 -6.31 11.13 5.45
N ILE A 8 -6.32 11.03 4.12
CA ILE A 8 -5.74 9.91 3.35
C ILE A 8 -4.31 9.58 3.79
N SER A 9 -3.48 10.59 4.06
CA SER A 9 -2.09 10.41 4.52
C SER A 9 -1.99 9.69 5.87
N ARG A 10 -3.00 9.82 6.73
CA ARG A 10 -3.11 9.07 7.99
C ARG A 10 -3.61 7.65 7.72
N THR A 11 -4.64 7.50 6.87
CA THR A 11 -5.19 6.19 6.49
C THR A 11 -4.11 5.26 5.95
N VAL A 12 -3.31 5.71 4.98
CA VAL A 12 -2.27 4.85 4.38
C VAL A 12 -1.22 4.38 5.38
N LYS A 13 -0.86 5.23 6.37
CA LYS A 13 0.09 4.86 7.42
C LYS A 13 -0.55 3.93 8.45
N ARG A 14 -1.82 4.16 8.81
CA ARG A 14 -2.57 3.35 9.77
C ARG A 14 -2.82 1.94 9.23
N GLU A 15 -3.38 1.82 8.03
CA GLU A 15 -3.70 0.53 7.42
C GLU A 15 -2.43 -0.32 7.19
N PHE A 16 -1.33 0.30 6.75
CA PHE A 16 -0.06 -0.43 6.62
C PHE A 16 0.46 -0.96 7.96
N ARG A 17 0.22 -0.23 9.07
CA ARG A 17 0.60 -0.68 10.40
C ARG A 17 -0.25 -1.83 10.89
N GLU A 18 -1.56 -1.64 10.83
CA GLU A 18 -2.53 -2.58 11.38
C GLU A 18 -2.44 -3.92 10.65
N GLU A 19 -2.22 -3.92 9.33
CA GLU A 19 -2.32 -5.14 8.52
C GLU A 19 -0.99 -5.81 8.19
N ALA A 20 0.14 -5.09 8.28
CA ALA A 20 1.40 -5.57 7.72
C ALA A 20 2.63 -5.36 8.60
N MET A 21 2.53 -4.74 9.78
CA MET A 21 3.68 -4.42 10.62
C MET A 21 3.58 -5.04 11.99
N GLN A 22 4.72 -5.49 12.51
CA GLN A 22 4.85 -5.86 13.91
C GLN A 22 4.78 -4.63 14.82
N ASP A 23 4.19 -4.79 16.02
CA ASP A 23 4.24 -3.79 17.08
C ASP A 23 5.67 -3.47 17.56
N GLY A 24 5.85 -2.26 18.07
CA GLY A 24 7.11 -1.82 18.71
C GLY A 24 8.22 -1.39 17.76
N ILE A 25 7.94 -1.27 16.46
CA ILE A 25 8.89 -0.71 15.48
C ILE A 25 9.11 0.78 15.74
N ASP A 26 10.37 1.21 15.65
CA ASP A 26 10.76 2.61 15.87
C ASP A 26 10.07 3.55 14.87
N GLU A 27 9.26 4.46 15.43
CA GLU A 27 8.53 5.52 14.72
C GLU A 27 9.40 6.33 13.77
N HIS A 28 10.69 6.50 14.05
CA HIS A 28 11.59 7.25 13.21
C HIS A 28 11.63 6.71 11.78
N TYR A 29 11.81 5.39 11.62
CA TYR A 29 11.90 4.76 10.29
C TYR A 29 10.58 4.82 9.55
N ILE A 30 9.47 4.62 10.27
CA ILE A 30 8.13 4.64 9.70
C ILE A 30 7.80 6.05 9.21
N ASN A 31 7.98 7.07 10.04
CA ASN A 31 7.73 8.45 9.64
C ASN A 31 8.62 8.88 8.48
N LYS A 32 9.87 8.41 8.45
CA LYS A 32 10.80 8.71 7.36
C LYS A 32 10.36 8.05 6.04
N LEU A 33 9.94 6.79 6.06
CA LEU A 33 9.41 6.09 4.88
C LEU A 33 8.15 6.79 4.34
N PHE A 34 7.21 7.10 5.24
CA PHE A 34 5.93 7.72 4.87
C PHE A 34 6.02 9.23 4.55
N SER A 35 7.19 9.85 4.68
CA SER A 35 7.39 11.26 4.34
C SER A 35 7.59 11.52 2.84
N ASN A 36 7.92 10.49 2.05
CA ASN A 36 8.19 10.60 0.63
C ASN A 36 7.27 9.71 -0.22
N GLY A 37 5.96 9.87 -0.04
CA GLY A 37 4.95 9.15 -0.81
C GLY A 37 4.73 9.75 -2.21
N TYR A 38 4.63 8.89 -3.22
CA TYR A 38 4.23 9.29 -4.57
C TYR A 38 2.83 8.76 -4.90
N LYS A 39 1.88 9.67 -5.13
CA LYS A 39 0.52 9.29 -5.54
C LYS A 39 0.55 8.74 -6.97
N LEU A 40 0.28 7.44 -7.12
CA LEU A 40 0.27 6.74 -8.41
C LEU A 40 -1.04 7.00 -9.17
N PHE A 41 -2.16 6.96 -8.46
CA PHE A 41 -3.49 7.16 -9.02
C PHE A 41 -4.52 7.47 -7.92
N GLU A 42 -5.62 8.06 -8.36
CA GLU A 42 -6.80 8.42 -7.58
C GLU A 42 -8.00 8.34 -8.53
N TRP A 43 -8.83 7.31 -8.39
CA TRP A 43 -9.98 7.06 -9.27
C TRP A 43 -10.99 6.12 -8.58
N TYR A 44 -12.21 6.08 -9.12
CA TYR A 44 -13.18 4.98 -9.00
C TYR A 44 -12.53 3.57 -9.16
N ALA A 45 -12.84 2.67 -8.25
CA ALA A 45 -12.47 1.27 -8.36
C ALA A 45 -13.66 0.50 -8.94
N ASP A 46 -13.44 -0.26 -10.01
CA ASP A 46 -14.43 -1.20 -10.52
C ASP A 46 -14.55 -2.37 -9.52
N ASP A 47 -15.53 -2.27 -8.64
CA ASP A 47 -15.68 -3.12 -7.47
C ASP A 47 -17.10 -3.71 -7.45
N PRO A 48 -17.27 -5.01 -7.17
CA PRO A 48 -18.58 -5.67 -7.17
C PRO A 48 -19.57 -5.10 -6.14
N ARG A 49 -19.12 -4.26 -5.20
CA ARG A 49 -19.96 -3.56 -4.23
C ARG A 49 -20.60 -2.29 -4.79
N ASN A 50 -20.17 -1.83 -5.97
CA ASN A 50 -20.69 -0.61 -6.59
C ASN A 50 -22.17 -0.76 -6.95
N THR A 51 -22.91 0.35 -6.83
CA THR A 51 -24.33 0.50 -7.19
C THR A 51 -24.54 1.83 -7.89
N ASP A 52 -25.75 2.09 -8.37
CA ASP A 52 -26.12 3.37 -9.00
C ASP A 52 -25.92 4.59 -8.09
N ASN A 53 -25.90 4.41 -6.76
CA ASN A 53 -25.86 5.49 -5.78
C ASN A 53 -24.63 5.49 -4.87
N ALA A 54 -23.77 4.48 -4.98
CA ALA A 54 -22.58 4.34 -4.13
C ALA A 54 -21.51 3.54 -4.85
N TRP A 55 -20.26 4.00 -4.77
CA TRP A 55 -19.11 3.32 -5.37
C TRP A 55 -17.87 3.43 -4.50
N ILE A 56 -16.89 2.58 -4.77
CA ILE A 56 -15.56 2.64 -4.17
C ILE A 56 -14.67 3.57 -4.99
N GLU A 57 -13.96 4.46 -4.32
CA GLU A 57 -12.80 5.16 -4.87
C GLU A 57 -11.56 4.76 -4.09
N THR A 58 -10.40 4.85 -4.73
CA THR A 58 -9.14 4.54 -4.06
C THR A 58 -8.03 5.48 -4.51
N VAL A 59 -7.11 5.72 -3.58
CA VAL A 59 -5.88 6.48 -3.80
C VAL A 59 -4.72 5.57 -3.44
N ALA A 60 -3.92 5.19 -4.43
CA ALA A 60 -2.69 4.46 -4.14
C ALA A 60 -1.49 5.39 -4.13
N ILE A 61 -0.70 5.23 -3.08
CA ILE A 61 0.52 5.99 -2.85
C ILE A 61 1.65 4.97 -2.71
N ASN A 62 2.67 5.12 -3.53
CA ASN A 62 3.88 4.31 -3.44
C ASN A 62 4.89 4.99 -2.50
N PHE A 63 5.32 4.26 -1.48
CA PHE A 63 6.41 4.66 -0.59
C PHE A 63 7.64 3.81 -0.92
N HIS A 64 8.63 4.43 -1.57
CA HIS A 64 9.80 3.72 -2.07
C HIS A 64 11.01 3.93 -1.16
N ASP A 65 11.72 2.85 -0.82
CA ASP A 65 13.03 2.91 -0.18
C ASP A 65 14.10 2.39 -1.15
N GLU A 66 14.72 3.32 -1.86
CA GLU A 66 15.78 3.06 -2.84
C GLU A 66 16.98 2.31 -2.25
N THR A 67 17.27 2.55 -0.96
CA THR A 67 18.50 2.09 -0.32
C THR A 67 18.31 0.85 0.56
N GLY A 68 17.05 0.49 0.83
CA GLY A 68 16.67 -0.51 1.83
C GLY A 68 17.01 -0.13 3.28
N GLN A 69 17.48 1.09 3.55
CA GLN A 69 17.92 1.50 4.89
C GLN A 69 16.77 1.77 5.84
N LEU A 70 15.55 2.01 5.33
CA LEU A 70 14.34 2.21 6.12
C LEU A 70 13.59 0.89 6.28
N THR A 71 13.35 0.17 5.18
CA THR A 71 12.53 -1.06 5.18
C THR A 71 13.20 -2.22 5.90
N LYS A 72 14.53 -2.25 6.01
CA LYS A 72 15.24 -3.25 6.84
C LYS A 72 14.90 -3.19 8.34
N HIS A 73 14.33 -2.06 8.79
CA HIS A 73 13.87 -1.88 10.17
C HIS A 73 12.36 -2.15 10.33
N ILE A 74 11.68 -2.51 9.25
CA ILE A 74 10.25 -2.84 9.24
C ILE A 74 10.12 -4.35 9.25
N TYR A 75 9.78 -4.90 10.41
CA TYR A 75 9.43 -6.30 10.57
C TYR A 75 7.95 -6.49 10.26
N LEU A 76 7.64 -7.45 9.39
CA LEU A 76 6.28 -7.70 8.97
C LEU A 76 5.62 -8.70 9.92
N ASP A 77 4.39 -8.38 10.34
CA ASP A 77 3.49 -9.27 11.05
C ASP A 77 2.09 -9.06 10.48
N ALA A 78 1.34 -10.14 10.33
CA ALA A 78 0.03 -10.05 9.69
C ALA A 78 -0.99 -9.57 10.72
N GLY A 79 -1.75 -8.53 10.38
CA GLY A 79 -2.84 -8.03 11.21
C GLY A 79 -3.99 -9.03 11.35
N ASP A 80 -4.96 -8.69 12.20
CA ASP A 80 -6.11 -9.56 12.48
C ASP A 80 -6.94 -9.89 11.20
N ASP A 81 -6.96 -8.98 10.22
CA ASP A 81 -7.68 -9.15 8.95
C ASP A 81 -6.80 -9.72 7.81
N ALA A 82 -5.52 -10.01 8.10
CA ALA A 82 -4.57 -10.58 7.15
C ALA A 82 -4.14 -12.00 7.55
N ALA A 83 -4.31 -12.97 6.65
CA ALA A 83 -3.88 -14.34 6.93
C ALA A 83 -2.35 -14.51 6.94
N ASN A 84 -1.63 -13.76 6.10
CA ASN A 84 -0.18 -13.78 5.97
C ASN A 84 0.31 -12.45 5.39
N VAL A 85 1.56 -12.09 5.67
CA VAL A 85 2.24 -10.92 5.09
C VAL A 85 3.66 -11.29 4.67
N ALA A 86 4.12 -10.76 3.53
CA ALA A 86 5.49 -10.95 3.06
C ALA A 86 5.92 -9.87 2.08
N TRP A 87 7.22 -9.58 2.06
CA TRP A 87 7.86 -8.97 0.90
C TRP A 87 7.89 -10.00 -0.25
N ARG A 88 7.41 -9.61 -1.43
CA ARG A 88 7.37 -10.49 -2.60
C ARG A 88 8.08 -9.84 -3.80
N PRO A 89 8.87 -10.61 -4.57
CA PRO A 89 9.29 -10.19 -5.89
C PRO A 89 8.05 -9.92 -6.75
N ILE A 90 8.15 -8.91 -7.60
CA ILE A 90 7.08 -8.52 -8.52
C ILE A 90 7.47 -8.99 -9.92
N ASP A 91 6.53 -9.65 -10.59
CA ASP A 91 6.62 -10.03 -12.00
C ASP A 91 5.22 -10.08 -12.63
N GLN A 92 5.16 -10.18 -13.96
CA GLN A 92 3.93 -10.16 -14.75
C GLN A 92 2.95 -11.28 -14.43
N ASN A 93 3.39 -12.37 -13.79
CA ASN A 93 2.55 -13.49 -13.38
C ASN A 93 1.99 -13.31 -11.97
N ILE A 94 2.32 -12.21 -11.27
CA ILE A 94 1.74 -11.94 -9.96
C ILE A 94 0.21 -11.90 -10.08
N ASP A 95 -0.43 -12.65 -9.17
CA ASP A 95 -1.87 -12.71 -9.01
C ASP A 95 -2.24 -11.93 -7.76
N LEU A 96 -3.03 -10.88 -7.93
CA LEU A 96 -3.39 -9.94 -6.89
C LEU A 96 -4.89 -9.65 -6.97
N TYR A 97 -5.49 -9.43 -5.81
CA TYR A 97 -6.91 -9.10 -5.70
C TYR A 97 -7.27 -7.81 -6.43
N ALA A 98 -8.47 -7.78 -7.03
CA ALA A 98 -9.04 -6.62 -7.71
C ALA A 98 -8.05 -5.98 -8.70
N SER A 99 -7.99 -4.65 -8.73
CA SER A 99 -7.13 -3.90 -9.65
C SER A 99 -5.67 -3.75 -9.16
N HIS A 100 -5.25 -4.47 -8.10
CA HIS A 100 -3.91 -4.28 -7.51
C HIS A 100 -2.76 -4.58 -8.49
N LYS A 101 -2.96 -5.48 -9.45
CA LYS A 101 -1.97 -5.75 -10.50
C LYS A 101 -1.67 -4.52 -11.36
N GLU A 102 -2.69 -3.71 -11.64
CA GLU A 102 -2.53 -2.46 -12.40
C GLU A 102 -1.79 -1.39 -11.59
N ILE A 103 -2.03 -1.34 -10.28
CA ILE A 103 -1.31 -0.46 -9.35
C ILE A 103 0.18 -0.78 -9.37
N VAL A 104 0.50 -2.06 -9.21
CA VAL A 104 1.88 -2.56 -9.19
C VAL A 104 2.57 -2.33 -10.53
N LYS A 105 1.86 -2.53 -11.64
CA LYS A 105 2.40 -2.21 -12.97
C LYS A 105 2.78 -0.73 -13.10
N ARG A 106 1.98 0.20 -12.57
CA ARG A 106 2.31 1.64 -12.56
C ARG A 106 3.56 1.96 -11.72
N VAL A 107 3.79 1.22 -10.64
CA VAL A 107 5.03 1.34 -9.87
C VAL A 107 6.21 0.91 -10.74
N ILE A 108 6.10 -0.23 -11.42
CA ILE A 108 7.17 -0.74 -12.27
C ILE A 108 7.48 0.22 -13.42
N ASP A 109 6.46 0.66 -14.16
CA ASP A 109 6.63 1.59 -15.28
C ASP A 109 7.30 2.90 -14.82
N ARG A 110 7.03 3.34 -13.58
CA ARG A 110 7.66 4.54 -13.00
C ARG A 110 9.14 4.35 -12.71
N PHE A 111 9.54 3.18 -12.25
CA PHE A 111 10.92 2.89 -11.85
C PHE A 111 11.74 2.19 -12.94
N ASP A 112 11.16 1.97 -14.12
CA ASP A 112 11.75 1.15 -15.20
C ASP A 112 12.24 -0.21 -14.67
N ALA A 113 11.43 -0.80 -13.79
CA ALA A 113 11.75 -2.05 -13.13
C ALA A 113 11.35 -3.27 -14.00
N TYR A 114 11.77 -4.46 -13.58
CA TYR A 114 11.38 -5.69 -14.24
C TYR A 114 9.86 -5.96 -14.11
N TRP A 115 9.23 -6.46 -15.19
CA TRP A 115 7.86 -6.98 -15.23
C TRP A 115 7.81 -8.33 -15.93
#